data_AF-A0A067M815-F1
#
_entry.id   AF-A0A067M815-F1
#
_cell.length_a   1.000
_cell.length_b   1.000
_cell.length_c   1.000
_cell.angle_alpha   90.00
_cell.angle_beta   90.00
_cell.angle_gamma   90.00
#
_symmetry.space_group_name_H-M   'P 1'
#
loop_
_entity.id
_entity.type
_entity.pdbx_description
1 polymer ?
#
loop_
_entity_poly.entity_id
_entity_poly.type
_entity_poly.pdbx_seq_one_letter_code
_entity_poly.pdbx_strand_id
1 'polypeptide(L)'
;MFPSSPGFVFHDSRGFESGAVDELELVRKFIQDKASLGSMENQLHAIWYCFSTDSNRFMTAADKEFFDTIDTGSVPVIAIFTKFDALDSAAFSALTAEGVPFEEAQRRAPEHAQAQFDQHVLPLIKEVAHPPRAVVYLRSTSQLWMLDIIY
;
A
#
# COMPACT_ATOMS: atom_id res chain seq x y z
N MET A 1 17.70 -12.55 10.20
CA MET A 1 17.37 -13.85 9.57
C MET A 1 16.13 -14.38 10.26
N PHE A 2 15.02 -14.58 9.53
CA PHE A 2 13.79 -15.11 10.11
C PHE A 2 13.99 -16.62 10.38
N PRO A 3 13.89 -17.09 11.64
CA PRO A 3 14.21 -18.49 11.98
C PRO A 3 13.33 -19.51 11.24
N SER A 4 12.11 -19.12 10.87
CA SER A 4 11.13 -19.93 10.16
C SER A 4 11.28 -19.91 8.63
N SER A 5 12.12 -19.03 8.09
CA SER A 5 12.28 -18.81 6.65
C SER A 5 13.71 -18.34 6.32
N PRO A 6 14.71 -19.23 6.45
CA PRO A 6 16.13 -18.87 6.37
C PRO A 6 16.57 -18.28 5.02
N GLY A 7 15.79 -18.48 3.95
CA GLY A 7 16.04 -17.90 2.63
C GLY A 7 15.47 -16.49 2.41
N PHE A 8 14.73 -15.93 3.37
CA PHE A 8 14.09 -14.62 3.22
C PHE A 8 14.80 -13.55 4.05
N VAL A 9 15.13 -12.46 3.38
CA VAL A 9 15.70 -11.24 3.99
C VAL A 9 14.74 -10.10 3.73
N PHE A 10 14.30 -9.44 4.79
CA PHE A 10 13.45 -8.27 4.72
C PHE A 10 14.24 -7.04 5.16
N HIS A 11 14.13 -5.98 4.39
CA HIS A 11 14.70 -4.67 4.68
C HIS A 11 13.57 -3.69 4.92
N ASP A 12 13.60 -3.00 6.05
CA ASP A 12 12.62 -1.97 6.41
C ASP A 12 13.25 -0.58 6.23
N SER A 13 12.61 0.29 5.46
CA SER A 13 13.08 1.65 5.18
C SER A 13 12.81 2.63 6.32
N ARG A 14 12.07 2.23 7.36
CA ARG A 14 11.64 3.08 8.50
C ARG A 14 10.62 4.19 8.16
N GLY A 15 10.17 4.30 6.91
CA GLY A 15 9.20 5.30 6.45
C GLY A 15 9.83 6.64 6.03
N PHE A 16 9.07 7.46 5.29
CA PHE A 16 9.50 8.75 4.71
C PHE A 16 8.74 9.95 5.32
N GLU A 17 8.54 9.94 6.65
CA GLU A 17 7.65 10.90 7.30
C GLU A 17 8.27 12.31 7.37
N SER A 18 7.84 13.18 6.44
CA SER A 18 7.94 14.65 6.52
C SER A 18 9.35 15.26 6.39
N GLY A 19 9.86 15.34 5.16
CA GLY A 19 11.11 16.09 4.82
C GLY A 19 12.26 15.23 4.28
N ALA A 20 11.93 14.02 3.85
CA ALA A 20 12.76 12.83 3.69
C ALA A 20 13.64 12.74 2.43
N VAL A 21 14.22 13.84 1.93
CA VAL A 21 15.11 13.76 0.73
C VAL A 21 16.25 12.76 1.00
N ASP A 22 16.84 12.82 2.20
CA ASP A 22 17.94 11.93 2.59
C ASP A 22 17.50 10.46 2.68
N GLU A 23 16.29 10.18 3.18
CA GLU A 23 15.77 8.82 3.33
C GLU A 23 15.40 8.23 1.95
N LEU A 24 14.84 9.05 1.07
CA LEU A 24 14.56 8.65 -0.30
C LEU A 24 15.86 8.36 -1.08
N GLU A 25 16.90 9.18 -0.90
CA GLU A 25 18.21 8.94 -1.51
C GLU A 25 18.91 7.69 -0.94
N LEU A 26 18.75 7.40 0.36
CA LEU A 26 19.21 6.14 0.95
C LEU A 26 18.51 4.94 0.32
N VAL A 27 17.21 5.02 0.09
CA VAL A 27 16.44 3.96 -0.57
C VAL A 27 16.83 3.82 -2.05
N ARG A 28 16.97 4.94 -2.77
CA ARG A 28 17.46 4.94 -4.17
C ARG A 28 18.81 4.23 -4.26
N LYS A 29 19.77 4.62 -3.42
CA LYS A 29 21.10 4.02 -3.39
C LYS A 29 21.04 2.53 -3.04
N PHE A 30 20.25 2.16 -2.04
CA PHE A 30 20.07 0.76 -1.67
C PHE A 30 19.53 -0.08 -2.83
N ILE A 31 18.52 0.40 -3.54
CA ILE A 31 17.94 -0.29 -4.70
C ILE A 31 18.98 -0.43 -5.81
N GLN A 32 19.71 0.64 -6.15
CA GLN A 32 20.75 0.62 -7.18
C GLN A 32 21.89 -0.34 -6.84
N ASP A 33 22.39 -0.28 -5.61
CA ASP A 33 23.45 -1.17 -5.12
C ASP A 33 22.98 -2.62 -5.20
N LYS A 34 21.77 -2.94 -4.74
CA LYS A 34 21.24 -4.31 -4.74
C LYS A 34 20.79 -4.82 -6.10
N ALA A 35 20.36 -3.96 -7.01
CA ALA A 35 20.02 -4.34 -8.38
C ALA A 35 21.27 -4.63 -9.22
N SER A 36 22.42 -4.04 -8.88
CA SER A 36 23.69 -4.22 -9.60
C SER A 36 24.50 -5.45 -9.15
N LEU A 37 24.14 -6.09 -8.03
CA LEU A 37 24.81 -7.30 -7.55
C LEU A 37 24.45 -8.49 -8.45
N GLY A 38 25.45 -9.06 -9.12
CA GLY A 38 25.28 -10.20 -10.04
C GLY A 38 25.00 -11.55 -9.37
N SER A 39 25.01 -11.63 -8.03
CA SER A 39 24.65 -12.87 -7.32
C SER A 39 23.20 -12.84 -6.85
N MET A 40 22.43 -13.85 -7.25
CA MET A 40 20.99 -13.98 -6.96
C MET A 40 20.70 -13.89 -5.44
N GLU A 41 21.56 -14.47 -4.61
CA GLU A 41 21.43 -14.42 -3.15
C GLU A 41 21.47 -13.00 -2.55
N ASN A 42 22.14 -12.05 -3.21
CA ASN A 42 22.33 -10.70 -2.71
C ASN A 42 21.47 -9.67 -3.44
N GLN A 43 20.76 -10.09 -4.49
CA GLN A 43 19.90 -9.23 -5.29
C GLN A 43 18.62 -8.86 -4.54
N LEU A 44 18.12 -7.65 -4.77
CA LEU A 44 16.77 -7.28 -4.34
C LEU A 44 15.73 -7.93 -5.28
N HIS A 45 14.81 -8.72 -4.71
CA HIS A 45 13.88 -9.53 -5.49
C HIS A 45 12.52 -8.87 -5.71
N ALA A 46 12.07 -8.06 -4.76
CA ALA A 46 10.82 -7.32 -4.82
C ALA A 46 10.87 -6.15 -3.83
N ILE A 47 10.08 -5.12 -4.11
CA ILE A 47 9.85 -3.99 -3.22
C ILE A 47 8.38 -3.98 -2.84
N TRP A 48 8.10 -3.90 -1.55
CA TRP A 48 6.75 -3.66 -1.03
C TRP A 48 6.66 -2.19 -0.64
N TYR A 49 5.90 -1.42 -1.42
CA TYR A 49 5.68 -0.01 -1.13
C TYR A 49 4.33 0.16 -0.42
N CYS A 50 4.37 0.50 0.86
CA CYS A 50 3.18 0.55 1.71
C CYS A 50 2.57 1.95 1.74
N PHE A 51 1.31 2.04 1.31
CA PHE A 51 0.46 3.22 1.48
C PHE A 51 -0.51 2.97 2.64
N SER A 52 -0.79 4.00 3.44
CA SER A 52 -1.80 3.92 4.52
C SER A 52 -3.09 4.58 4.07
N THR A 53 -4.19 3.82 3.99
CA THR A 53 -5.49 4.35 3.54
C THR A 53 -6.32 5.01 4.65
N ASP A 54 -5.84 4.98 5.90
CA ASP A 54 -6.44 5.73 7.02
C ASP A 54 -5.98 7.21 7.06
N SER A 55 -5.11 7.61 6.13
CA SER A 55 -4.64 8.98 5.99
C SER A 55 -5.29 9.67 4.79
N ASN A 56 -5.66 10.95 4.94
CA ASN A 56 -6.16 11.77 3.83
C ASN A 56 -5.04 12.19 2.84
N ARG A 57 -3.81 11.73 3.02
CA ARG A 57 -2.65 12.12 2.21
C ARG A 57 -2.25 10.99 1.28
N PHE A 58 -3.13 10.68 0.33
CA PHE A 58 -2.78 9.78 -0.75
C PHE A 58 -1.77 10.45 -1.71
N MET A 59 -0.70 9.73 -2.07
CA MET A 59 0.40 10.24 -2.91
C MET A 59 1.00 11.55 -2.37
N THR A 60 1.69 11.42 -1.25
CA THR A 60 2.56 12.47 -0.73
C THR A 60 3.64 12.86 -1.74
N ALA A 61 4.33 13.98 -1.49
CA ALA A 61 5.47 14.38 -2.31
C ALA A 61 6.55 13.29 -2.39
N ALA A 62 6.81 12.57 -1.29
CA ALA A 62 7.76 11.48 -1.24
C ALA A 62 7.31 10.26 -2.08
N ASP A 63 6.02 9.92 -2.05
CA ASP A 63 5.48 8.86 -2.89
C ASP A 63 5.67 9.21 -4.36
N LYS A 64 5.27 10.42 -4.75
CA LYS A 64 5.43 10.88 -6.13
C LYS A 64 6.89 10.87 -6.54
N GLU A 65 7.78 11.38 -5.70
CA GLU A 65 9.21 11.40 -5.97
C GLU A 65 9.80 9.99 -6.13
N PHE A 66 9.39 9.02 -5.30
CA PHE A 66 9.77 7.63 -5.46
C PHE A 66 9.35 7.09 -6.83
N PHE A 67 8.05 7.18 -7.15
CA PHE A 67 7.49 6.58 -8.36
C PHE A 67 7.85 7.34 -9.66
N ASP A 68 8.20 8.63 -9.59
CA ASP A 68 8.57 9.41 -10.76
C ASP A 68 10.07 9.43 -11.03
N THR A 69 10.92 9.20 -10.02
CA THR A 69 12.37 9.41 -10.16
C THR A 69 13.23 8.18 -9.90
N ILE A 70 12.74 7.16 -9.21
CA ILE A 70 13.52 5.95 -8.90
C ILE A 70 13.20 4.86 -9.91
N ASP A 71 14.13 4.61 -10.82
CA ASP A 71 14.11 3.42 -11.66
C ASP A 71 14.60 2.21 -10.86
N THR A 72 13.70 1.26 -10.58
CA THR A 72 14.00 0.02 -9.85
C THR A 72 14.57 -1.07 -10.76
N GLY A 73 14.76 -0.78 -12.05
CA GLY A 73 15.26 -1.73 -13.04
C GLY A 73 14.35 -2.95 -13.16
N SER A 74 14.91 -4.15 -12.96
CA SER A 74 14.14 -5.40 -13.01
C SER A 74 13.41 -5.73 -11.71
N VAL A 75 13.59 -4.95 -10.65
CA VAL A 75 12.99 -5.24 -9.34
C VAL A 75 11.54 -4.77 -9.33
N PRO A 76 10.54 -5.67 -9.18
CA PRO A 76 9.15 -5.30 -9.18
C PRO A 76 8.77 -4.56 -7.90
N VAL A 77 8.10 -3.41 -8.06
CA VAL A 77 7.41 -2.72 -6.96
C VAL A 77 5.97 -3.23 -6.86
N ILE A 78 5.57 -3.64 -5.66
CA ILE A 78 4.19 -4.04 -5.33
C ILE A 78 3.63 -2.97 -4.40
N ALA A 79 2.59 -2.27 -4.84
CA ALA A 79 1.92 -1.28 -4.00
C ALA A 79 0.95 -1.98 -3.05
N ILE A 80 1.14 -1.78 -1.76
CA ILE A 80 0.35 -2.38 -0.70
C ILE A 80 -0.44 -1.27 -0.01
N PHE A 81 -1.76 -1.30 -0.14
CA PHE A 81 -2.66 -0.38 0.57
C PHE A 81 -3.06 -1.02 1.89
N THR A 82 -2.39 -0.58 2.95
CA THR A 82 -2.59 -1.02 4.33
C THR A 82 -3.76 -0.27 4.97
N LYS A 83 -4.40 -0.92 5.95
CA LYS A 83 -5.57 -0.40 6.70
C LYS A 83 -6.77 -0.08 5.82
N PHE A 84 -6.99 -0.89 4.78
CA PHE A 84 -8.08 -0.69 3.83
C PHE A 84 -9.47 -0.76 4.50
N ASP A 85 -9.56 -1.40 5.66
CA ASP A 85 -10.72 -1.42 6.54
C ASP A 85 -11.20 -0.01 6.99
N ALA A 86 -10.32 1.00 6.99
CA ALA A 86 -10.72 2.39 7.19
C ALA A 86 -11.64 2.92 6.06
N LEU A 87 -11.39 2.51 4.81
CA LEU A 87 -12.24 2.86 3.67
C LEU A 87 -13.56 2.10 3.70
N ASP A 88 -13.53 0.82 4.11
CA ASP A 88 -14.75 0.03 4.33
C ASP A 88 -15.64 0.71 5.39
N SER A 89 -15.06 1.20 6.49
CA SER A 89 -15.76 1.94 7.55
C SER A 89 -16.36 3.27 7.06
N ALA A 90 -15.62 4.00 6.21
CA ALA A 90 -16.09 5.24 5.62
C ALA A 90 -17.25 4.99 4.64
N ALA A 91 -17.15 3.95 3.79
CA ALA A 91 -18.20 3.54 2.87
C ALA A 91 -19.47 3.09 3.61
N PHE A 92 -19.32 2.33 4.69
CA PHE A 92 -20.43 1.95 5.57
C PHE A 92 -21.16 3.17 6.12
N SER A 93 -20.40 4.15 6.63
CA SER A 93 -20.95 5.39 7.18
C SER A 93 -21.69 6.20 6.12
N ALA A 94 -21.15 6.28 4.90
CA ALA A 94 -21.79 6.94 3.78
C ALA A 94 -23.11 6.27 3.36
N LEU A 95 -23.12 4.94 3.21
CA LEU A 95 -24.32 4.17 2.86
C LEU A 95 -25.42 4.32 3.92
N THR A 96 -25.03 4.31 5.20
CA THR A 96 -25.98 4.52 6.30
C THR A 96 -26.58 5.93 6.27
N ALA A 97 -25.78 6.95 5.96
CA ALA A 97 -26.25 8.33 5.81
C ALA A 97 -27.20 8.50 4.61
N GLU A 98 -27.08 7.67 3.57
CA GLU A 98 -28.02 7.57 2.44
C GLU A 98 -29.33 6.82 2.78
N GLY A 99 -29.45 6.30 4.01
CA GLY A 99 -30.62 5.57 4.48
C GLY A 99 -30.61 4.07 4.14
N VAL A 100 -29.46 3.51 3.73
CA VAL A 100 -29.31 2.06 3.53
C VAL A 100 -29.39 1.38 4.90
N PRO A 101 -30.22 0.32 5.07
CA PRO A 101 -30.29 -0.44 6.32
C PRO A 101 -28.93 -1.00 6.73
N PHE A 102 -28.66 -1.06 8.03
CA PHE A 102 -27.38 -1.47 8.61
C PHE A 102 -26.79 -2.73 7.97
N GLU A 103 -27.55 -3.83 7.92
CA GLU A 103 -27.10 -5.12 7.40
C GLU A 103 -26.68 -5.04 5.92
N GLU A 104 -27.44 -4.28 5.12
CA GLU A 104 -27.15 -4.09 3.70
C GLU A 104 -25.97 -3.12 3.49
N ALA A 105 -25.84 -2.10 4.34
CA ALA A 105 -24.70 -1.20 4.34
C ALA A 105 -23.41 -1.95 4.69
N GLN A 106 -23.46 -2.83 5.70
CA GLN A 106 -22.34 -3.70 6.10
C GLN A 106 -21.92 -4.62 4.96
N ARG A 107 -22.88 -5.26 4.29
CA ARG A 107 -22.61 -6.17 3.17
C ARG A 107 -22.00 -5.45 1.96
N ARG A 108 -22.45 -4.22 1.66
CA ARG A 108 -22.02 -3.45 0.49
C ARG A 108 -20.73 -2.65 0.70
N ALA A 109 -20.38 -2.32 1.95
CA ALA A 109 -19.28 -1.42 2.26
C ALA A 109 -17.93 -1.83 1.64
N PRO A 110 -17.48 -3.12 1.69
CA PRO A 110 -16.18 -3.50 1.15
C PRO A 110 -16.09 -3.37 -0.38
N GLU A 111 -17.14 -3.77 -1.10
CA GLU A 111 -17.21 -3.64 -2.56
C GLU A 111 -17.30 -2.18 -2.96
N HIS A 112 -18.08 -1.37 -2.22
CA HIS A 112 -18.21 0.06 -2.48
C HIS A 112 -16.90 0.80 -2.26
N ALA A 113 -16.21 0.54 -1.14
CA ALA A 113 -14.90 1.12 -0.84
C ALA A 113 -13.87 0.79 -1.91
N GLN A 114 -13.81 -0.48 -2.35
CA GLN A 114 -12.89 -0.89 -3.40
C GLN A 114 -13.23 -0.25 -4.75
N ALA A 115 -14.50 -0.19 -5.14
CA ALA A 115 -14.91 0.45 -6.39
C ALA A 115 -14.56 1.95 -6.40
N GLN A 116 -14.79 2.65 -5.29
CA GLN A 116 -14.42 4.07 -5.16
C GLN A 116 -12.90 4.26 -5.25
N PHE A 117 -12.14 3.38 -4.60
CA PHE A 117 -10.67 3.40 -4.66
C PHE A 117 -10.15 3.12 -6.07
N ASP A 118 -10.66 2.08 -6.73
CA ASP A 118 -10.26 1.68 -8.09
C ASP A 118 -10.60 2.78 -9.12
N GLN A 119 -11.65 3.55 -8.89
CA GLN A 119 -12.06 4.63 -9.78
C GLN A 119 -11.23 5.91 -9.61
N HIS A 120 -10.89 6.29 -8.38
CA HIS A 120 -10.31 7.61 -8.11
C HIS A 120 -8.83 7.60 -7.76
N VAL A 121 -8.36 6.49 -7.18
CA VAL A 121 -7.04 6.41 -6.54
C VAL A 121 -6.10 5.53 -7.35
N LEU A 122 -6.59 4.38 -7.82
CA LEU A 122 -5.80 3.45 -8.62
C LEU A 122 -5.30 4.03 -9.97
N PRO A 123 -6.00 4.93 -10.67
CA PRO A 123 -5.45 5.55 -11.88
C PRO A 123 -4.22 6.41 -11.58
N LEU A 124 -4.23 7.16 -10.47
CA LEU A 124 -3.15 8.07 -10.10
C LEU A 124 -1.81 7.34 -9.92
N ILE A 125 -1.84 6.12 -9.35
CA ILE A 125 -0.63 5.31 -9.17
C ILE A 125 -0.20 4.56 -10.45
N LYS A 126 -1.11 4.42 -11.43
CA LYS A 126 -0.78 3.81 -12.74
C LYS A 126 -0.20 4.81 -13.73
N GLU A 127 -0.39 6.10 -13.49
CA GLU A 127 0.04 7.20 -14.37
C GLU A 127 1.42 7.78 -14.03
N VAL A 128 2.05 7.34 -12.94
CA VAL A 128 3.42 7.70 -12.56
C VAL A 128 4.46 7.12 -13.53
N ALA A 129 5.67 7.67 -13.53
CA ALA A 129 6.72 7.24 -14.49
C ALA A 129 7.10 5.75 -14.35
N HIS A 130 7.17 5.25 -13.11
CA HIS A 130 7.53 3.86 -12.80
C HIS A 130 6.39 3.16 -12.03
N PRO A 131 5.29 2.76 -12.68
CA PRO A 131 4.11 2.24 -11.99
C PRO A 131 4.39 0.90 -11.30
N PRO A 132 3.67 0.58 -10.19
CA PRO A 132 3.81 -0.69 -9.52
C PRO A 132 3.37 -1.86 -10.43
N ARG A 133 4.07 -2.98 -10.32
CA ARG A 133 3.80 -4.21 -11.08
C ARG A 133 2.51 -4.90 -10.65
N ALA A 134 2.15 -4.75 -9.38
CA ALA A 134 0.94 -5.30 -8.78
C ALA A 134 0.45 -4.39 -7.64
N VAL A 135 -0.83 -4.53 -7.32
CA VAL A 135 -1.52 -3.80 -6.26
C VAL A 135 -2.19 -4.80 -5.32
N VAL A 136 -2.07 -4.58 -4.01
CA VAL A 136 -2.65 -5.43 -2.96
C VAL A 136 -3.38 -4.56 -1.94
N TYR A 137 -4.59 -4.97 -1.57
CA TYR A 137 -5.40 -4.33 -0.53
C TYR A 137 -5.37 -5.16 0.75
N LEU A 138 -4.81 -4.62 1.84
CA LEU A 138 -4.75 -5.29 3.14
C LEU A 138 -5.83 -4.74 4.05
N ARG A 139 -6.77 -5.63 4.40
CA ARG A 139 -7.84 -5.39 5.38
C ARG A 139 -7.51 -6.07 6.68
N SER A 140 -7.76 -5.39 7.80
CA SER A 140 -7.73 -6.03 9.12
C SER A 140 -8.85 -7.06 9.24
N THR A 141 -8.53 -8.27 9.67
CA THR A 141 -9.52 -9.31 9.99
C THR A 141 -10.35 -8.96 11.22
N SER A 142 -9.92 -7.99 12.04
CA SER A 142 -10.57 -7.63 13.30
C SER A 142 -11.89 -6.87 13.14
N GLN A 143 -12.10 -6.13 12.04
CA GLN A 143 -13.32 -5.35 11.84
C GLN A 143 -14.54 -6.20 11.44
N LEU A 144 -14.31 -7.36 10.82
CA LEU A 144 -15.38 -8.32 10.54
C LEU A 144 -16.09 -8.74 11.84
N TRP A 145 -15.35 -8.91 12.93
CA TRP A 145 -15.91 -9.28 14.24
C TRP A 145 -16.53 -8.11 15.01
N MET A 146 -16.13 -6.87 14.73
CA MET A 146 -16.63 -5.71 15.49
C MET A 146 -18.04 -5.30 15.03
N LEU A 147 -18.37 -5.56 13.76
CA LEU A 147 -19.69 -5.32 13.20
C LEU A 147 -20.71 -6.40 13.61
N ASP A 148 -20.24 -7.60 13.96
CA ASP A 148 -21.09 -8.71 14.45
C ASP A 148 -21.48 -8.58 15.94
N ILE A 149 -20.87 -7.67 16.70
CA ILE A 149 -21.05 -7.54 18.16
C ILE A 149 -22.02 -6.42 18.56
N ILE A 150 -22.54 -5.63 17.61
CA ILE A 150 -23.59 -4.64 17.89
C ILE A 150 -24.98 -5.32 17.76
N TYR A 151 -25.30 -6.23 18.68
CA TYR A 151 -26.63 -6.80 18.91
C TYR A 151 -27.04 -6.63 20.37
#